data_AF-A0A7W5CD01-F1
#
_entry.id   AF-A0A7W5CD01-F1
#
_cell.length_a   1.000
_cell.length_b   1.000
_cell.length_c   1.000
_cell.angle_alpha   90.00
_cell.angle_beta   90.00
_cell.angle_gamma   90.00
#
_symmetry.space_group_name_H-M   'P 1'
#
loop_
_entity.id
_entity.type
_entity.pdbx_description
1 polymer ?
#
loop_
_entity_poly.entity_id
_entity_poly.type
_entity_poly.pdbx_seq_one_letter_code
_entity_poly.pdbx_strand_id
1 'polypeptide(L)' 'MIIEIAGYLLGLAVWSVIRIKALASQEKNKEAAVYGSLLGVSAILGSLLLARMDLPSFTEPAKMILEPIGKMLLKQ' A
#
# COMPACT_ATOMS: atom_id res chain seq x y z
N MET A 1 -11.50 -16.62 3.00
CA MET A 1 -10.95 -15.49 3.79
C MET A 1 -9.55 -15.77 4.35
N ILE A 2 -9.36 -16.57 5.41
CA ILE A 2 -8.00 -16.76 6.00
C ILE A 2 -7.01 -17.42 5.03
N ILE A 3 -7.44 -18.45 4.30
CA ILE A 3 -6.58 -19.14 3.31
C ILE A 3 -6.21 -18.20 2.15
N GLU A 4 -7.12 -17.32 1.73
CA GLU A 4 -6.85 -16.34 0.66
C GLU A 4 -5.86 -15.27 1.12
N ILE A 5 -6.01 -14.76 2.34
CA ILE A 5 -5.08 -13.80 2.94
C ILE A 5 -3.71 -14.45 3.14
N ALA A 6 -3.67 -15.69 3.63
CA ALA A 6 -2.43 -16.43 3.82
C ALA A 6 -1.72 -16.70 2.48
N GLY A 7 -2.45 -17.13 1.45
CA GLY A 7 -1.90 -17.34 0.11
C GLY A 7 -1.39 -16.04 -0.52
N TYR A 8 -2.14 -14.95 -0.36
CA TYR A 8 -1.74 -13.62 -0.81
C TYR A 8 -0.45 -13.16 -0.11
N LEU A 9 -0.39 -13.23 1.21
CA LEU A 9 0.78 -12.83 1.99
C LEU A 9 2.01 -13.68 1.67
N LEU A 10 1.85 -14.99 1.52
CA LEU A 10 2.96 -15.88 1.15
C LEU A 10 3.50 -15.57 -0.26
N GLY A 11 2.61 -15.42 -1.25
CA GLY A 11 3.02 -15.07 -2.62
C GLY A 11 3.72 -13.71 -2.68
N LEU A 12 3.18 -12.72 -1.96
CA LEU A 12 3.71 -11.36 -1.93
C LEU A 12 5.05 -11.31 -1.15
N ALA A 13 5.20 -12.07 -0.07
CA ALA A 13 6.45 -12.20 0.66
C ALA A 13 7.55 -12.86 -0.19
N VAL A 14 7.24 -13.95 -0.88
CA VAL A 14 8.21 -14.62 -1.78
C VAL A 14 8.65 -13.66 -2.90
N TRP A 15 7.70 -12.99 -3.56
CA TRP A 15 8.00 -12.04 -4.62
C TRP A 15 8.82 -10.85 -4.11
N SER A 16 8.46 -10.31 -2.95
CA SER A 16 9.16 -9.22 -2.27
C SER A 16 10.61 -9.59 -1.98
N VAL A 17 10.86 -10.76 -1.39
CA VAL A 17 12.21 -11.23 -1.05
C VAL A 17 13.06 -11.40 -2.32
N ILE A 18 12.51 -11.94 -3.40
CA ILE A 18 13.23 -12.09 -4.68
C ILE A 18 13.61 -10.71 -5.24
N ARG A 19 12.67 -9.76 -5.29
CA ARG A 19 12.91 -8.40 -5.80
C ARG A 19 13.89 -7.61 -4.94
N ILE A 20 13.77 -7.68 -3.62
CA ILE A 20 14.66 -6.98 -2.68
C ILE A 20 16.07 -7.56 -2.79
N LYS A 21 16.23 -8.89 -2.86
CA LYS A 21 17.53 -9.51 -3.13
C LYS A 21 18.12 -9.07 -4.46
N ALA A 22 17.32 -9.00 -5.52
CA ALA A 22 17.79 -8.55 -6.82
C ALA A 22 18.26 -7.08 -6.79
N LEU A 23 17.55 -6.19 -6.10
CA LEU A 23 17.98 -4.79 -5.92
C LEU A 23 19.21 -4.66 -5.02
N ALA A 24 19.28 -5.42 -3.93
CA ALA A 24 20.43 -5.44 -3.02
C ALA A 24 21.69 -5.96 -3.71
N SER A 25 21.55 -6.95 -4.61
CA SER A 25 22.66 -7.46 -5.44
C SER A 25 23.20 -6.43 -6.44
N GLN A 26 22.45 -5.36 -6.72
CA GLN A 26 22.90 -4.25 -7.55
C GLN A 26 23.36 -3.04 -6.70
N GLU A 27 23.64 -3.24 -5.40
CA GLU A 27 24.03 -2.21 -4.43
C GLU A 27 23.04 -1.03 -4.29
N LYS A 28 21.83 -1.18 -4.85
CA LYS A 28 20.75 -0.19 -4.83
C LYS A 28 19.96 -0.25 -3.51
N ASN A 29 20.67 -0.18 -2.40
CA ASN A 29 20.11 -0.35 -1.05
C ASN A 29 19.03 0.70 -0.71
N LYS A 30 19.16 1.93 -1.23
CA LYS A 30 18.14 2.98 -1.08
C LYS A 30 16.84 2.63 -1.82
N GLU A 31 16.95 2.15 -3.06
CA GLU A 31 15.79 1.73 -3.86
C GLU A 31 15.13 0.50 -3.22
N ALA A 32 15.92 -0.43 -2.67
CA ALA A 32 15.42 -1.60 -1.96
C ALA A 32 14.63 -1.22 -0.71
N ALA A 33 15.09 -0.22 0.05
CA ALA A 33 14.38 0.28 1.22
C ALA A 33 13.05 0.95 0.86
N VAL A 34 13.04 1.82 -0.16
CA VAL A 34 11.80 2.45 -0.65
C VAL A 34 10.85 1.39 -1.18
N TYR A 35 11.33 0.45 -2.00
CA TYR A 35 10.52 -0.63 -2.55
C TYR A 35 9.93 -1.53 -1.46
N GLY A 36 10.73 -1.90 -0.46
CA GLY A 36 10.27 -2.69 0.68
C GLY A 36 9.21 -1.96 1.51
N SER A 37 9.39 -0.66 1.75
CA SER A 37 8.39 0.16 2.47
C SER A 37 7.06 0.25 1.71
N LEU A 38 7.12 0.47 0.39
CA LEU A 38 5.94 0.55 -0.47
C LEU A 38 5.19 -0.78 -0.51
N LEU A 39 5.93 -1.89 -0.61
CA LEU A 39 5.36 -3.24 -0.57
C LEU A 39 4.75 -3.56 0.78
N GLY A 40 5.38 -3.15 1.89
CA GLY A 40 4.83 -3.34 3.22
C GLY A 40 3.49 -2.64 3.38
N VAL A 41 3.41 -1.36 2.99
CA VAL A 41 2.13 -0.60 3.01
C VAL A 41 1.09 -1.25 2.09
N SER A 42 1.47 -1.65 0.89
CA SER A 42 0.57 -2.30 -0.06
C SER A 42 0.05 -3.66 0.45
N ALA A 43 0.89 -4.44 1.13
CA ALA A 43 0.51 -5.72 1.72
C ALA A 43 -0.47 -5.55 2.86
N ILE A 44 -0.29 -4.52 3.70
CA ILE A 44 -1.24 -4.16 4.77
C ILE A 44 -2.58 -3.77 4.15
N LEU A 45 -2.58 -2.87 3.16
CA LEU A 45 -3.81 -2.42 2.49
C LEU A 45 -4.54 -3.57 1.77
N GLY A 46 -3.81 -4.42 1.04
CA GLY A 46 -4.36 -5.59 0.36
C GLY A 46 -4.95 -6.61 1.33
N SER A 47 -4.31 -6.82 2.49
CA SER A 47 -4.84 -7.69 3.55
C SER A 47 -6.11 -7.12 4.16
N LEU A 48 -6.17 -5.79 4.37
CA LEU A 48 -7.35 -5.10 4.89
C LEU A 48 -8.55 -5.19 3.90
N LEU A 49 -8.28 -5.05 2.61
CA LEU A 49 -9.27 -5.24 1.54
C LEU A 49 -9.79 -6.69 1.48
N LEU A 50 -8.89 -7.68 1.56
CA LEU A 50 -9.26 -9.10 1.58
C LEU A 50 -10.03 -9.50 2.84
N ALA A 51 -9.74 -8.84 3.97
CA ALA A 51 -10.50 -9.00 5.21
C ALA A 51 -11.93 -8.46 5.11
N ARG A 52 -12.31 -7.81 3.98
CA ARG A 52 -13.60 -7.12 3.79
C ARG A 52 -13.95 -6.22 4.97
N MET A 53 -12.95 -5.67 5.65
CA MET A 53 -13.19 -4.56 6.55
C MET A 53 -13.73 -3.43 5.67
N ASP A 54 -14.85 -2.84 6.08
CA ASP A 54 -15.30 -1.54 5.57
C ASP A 54 -14.19 -0.53 5.89
N LEU A 55 -13.20 -0.46 5.00
CA LEU A 55 -12.23 0.61 5.00
C LEU A 55 -13.06 1.88 4.78
N PRO A 56 -12.95 2.89 5.66
CA PRO A 56 -13.53 4.19 5.37
C PRO A 56 -13.05 4.57 3.98
N SER A 57 -14.00 4.77 3.07
CA SER A 57 -13.74 4.88 1.64
C SER A 57 -12.56 5.83 1.43
N PHE A 58 -11.61 5.53 0.53
CA PHE A 58 -10.49 6.46 0.24
C PHE A 58 -10.99 7.87 -0.16
N THR A 59 -12.26 7.97 -0.54
CA THR A 59 -13.01 9.21 -0.73
C THR A 59 -13.21 10.03 0.53
N GLU A 60 -13.35 9.47 1.73
CA GLU A 60 -13.55 10.26 2.96
C GLU A 60 -12.31 11.07 3.38
N PRO A 61 -11.10 10.47 3.49
CA PRO A 61 -9.88 11.24 3.75
C PRO A 61 -9.57 12.23 2.62
N ALA A 62 -9.75 11.79 1.36
CA ALA A 62 -9.53 12.65 0.20
C ALA A 62 -10.49 13.84 0.18
N LYS A 63 -11.77 13.62 0.52
CA LYS A 63 -12.77 14.68 0.65
C LYS A 63 -12.42 15.63 1.79
N MET A 64 -11.98 15.13 2.94
CA MET A 64 -11.55 15.99 4.06
C MET A 64 -10.41 16.95 3.68
N ILE A 65 -9.49 16.54 2.80
CA ILE A 65 -8.35 17.37 2.37
C ILE A 65 -8.70 18.24 1.15
N LEU A 66 -9.39 17.69 0.15
CA LEU A 66 -9.71 18.42 -1.09
C LEU A 66 -10.92 19.33 -0.96
N GLU A 67 -11.88 19.05 -0.09
CA GLU A 67 -13.06 19.89 0.10
C GLU A 67 -12.73 21.31 0.61
N PRO A 68 -11.84 21.53 1.59
CA PRO A 68 -11.44 22.89 1.99
C PRO A 68 -10.66 23.62 0.88
N ILE A 69 -9.83 22.91 0.12
CA ILE A 69 -9.10 23.49 -1.03
C ILE A 69 -10.08 23.88 -2.14
N GLY A 70 -11.06 23.01 -2.43
CA GLY A 70 -12.13 23.27 -3.38
C GLY A 70 -13.00 24.46 -2.97
N LYS A 71 -13.36 24.58 -1.69
CA LYS A 71 -14.10 25.74 -1.14
C LYS A 71 -13.28 27.04 -1.24
N MET A 72 -11.99 27.00 -0.93
CA MET A 72 -11.09 28.15 -1.11
C MET A 72 -11.00 28.60 -2.57
N LEU A 73 -10.91 27.66 -3.51
CA LEU A 73 -10.81 27.95 -4.95
C LEU A 73 -12.14 28.43 -5.55
N LEU A 74 -13.26 27.86 -5.10
CA LEU A 74 -14.61 28.24 -5.56
C LEU A 74 -15.13 29.53 -4.88
N LYS A 75 -14.39 30.09 -3.92
CA LYS A 75 -14.69 31.37 -3.26
C LYS A 75 -16.14 31.42 -2.73
N GLN A 76 -16.57 30.31 -2.13
CA GLN A 76 -17.88 30.11 -1.51
C GLN A 76 -17.73 29.78 -0.03
#